data_AF-A0A160F653-F1
#
_entry.id   AF-A0A160F653-F1
#
_cell.length_a   1.000
_cell.length_b   1.000
_cell.length_c   1.000
_cell.angle_alpha   90.00
_cell.angle_beta   90.00
_cell.angle_gamma   90.00
#
_symmetry.space_group_name_H-M   'P 1'
#
loop_
_entity.id
_entity.type
_entity.pdbx_description
1 polymer ?
#
loop_
_entity_poly.entity_id
_entity_poly.type
_entity_poly.pdbx_seq_one_letter_code
_entity_poly.pdbx_strand_id
1 'polypeptide(L)'
;MNIKHISFDELPSLILDEIHARYKAVQPIEAKVMEFETVSEPMYTISLLDLNRNVIVEIAYTGNRLMYENNLTFYTVFKAMEKYPERFGLRFKEELNK
;
A
#
# COMPACT_ATOMS: atom_id res chain seq x y z
N MET A 1 -17.38 12.78 -3.85
CA MET A 1 -16.04 12.13 -3.69
C MET A 1 -15.89 11.08 -4.77
N ASN A 2 -14.78 11.11 -5.51
CA ASN A 2 -14.49 10.17 -6.59
C ASN A 2 -13.15 9.49 -6.31
N ILE A 3 -13.08 8.15 -6.43
CA ILE A 3 -11.86 7.37 -6.18
C ILE A 3 -11.52 6.61 -7.45
N LYS A 4 -10.29 6.79 -7.94
CA LYS A 4 -9.78 6.10 -9.13
C LYS A 4 -8.52 5.35 -8.77
N HIS A 5 -8.41 4.10 -9.24
CA HIS A 5 -7.14 3.42 -9.30
C HIS A 5 -6.32 4.02 -10.43
N ILE A 6 -5.04 4.25 -10.16
CA ILE A 6 -4.08 4.77 -11.13
C ILE A 6 -2.87 3.84 -11.16
N SER A 7 -2.14 3.86 -12.27
CA SER A 7 -0.81 3.27 -12.30
C SER A 7 0.11 4.01 -11.33
N PHE A 8 1.10 3.31 -10.80
CA PHE A 8 2.13 3.94 -9.99
C PHE A 8 2.89 5.02 -10.79
N ASP A 9 3.13 4.79 -12.08
CA ASP A 9 3.81 5.74 -12.97
C ASP A 9 2.98 6.99 -13.29
N GLU A 10 1.68 6.99 -12.97
CA GLU A 10 0.79 8.14 -13.15
C GLU A 10 0.74 9.05 -11.91
N LEU A 11 1.50 8.71 -10.86
CA LEU A 11 1.64 9.57 -9.69
C LEU A 11 2.33 10.90 -10.06
N PRO A 12 1.99 12.01 -9.38
CA PRO A 12 2.73 13.26 -9.52
C PRO A 12 4.23 13.05 -9.30
N SER A 13 5.06 13.69 -10.14
CA SER A 13 6.52 13.52 -10.10
C SER A 13 7.12 13.80 -8.72
N LEU A 14 6.61 14.81 -8.02
CA LEU A 14 7.06 15.13 -6.65
C LEU A 14 6.81 13.98 -5.66
N ILE A 15 5.68 13.27 -5.79
CA ILE A 15 5.38 12.11 -4.95
C ILE A 15 6.29 10.94 -5.34
N LEU A 16 6.51 10.71 -6.63
CA LEU A 16 7.42 9.66 -7.11
C LEU A 16 8.85 9.89 -6.61
N ASP A 17 9.35 11.12 -6.72
CA ASP A 17 10.68 11.51 -6.27
C ASP A 17 10.83 11.30 -4.75
N GLU A 18 9.82 11.67 -3.97
CA GLU A 18 9.82 11.43 -2.52
C GLU A 18 9.81 9.93 -2.20
N ILE A 19 9.00 9.13 -2.89
CA ILE A 19 8.95 7.67 -2.69
C ILE A 19 10.31 7.05 -3.02
N HIS A 20 10.93 7.41 -4.15
CA HIS A 20 12.25 6.91 -4.55
C HIS A 20 13.39 7.37 -3.63
N ALA A 21 13.27 8.57 -3.04
CA ALA A 21 14.26 9.06 -2.07
C ALA A 21 14.17 8.31 -0.74
N ARG A 22 12.95 7.97 -0.30
CA ARG A 22 12.70 7.39 1.03
C ARG A 22 12.79 5.87 1.05
N TYR A 23 12.33 5.21 -0.01
CA TYR A 23 12.23 3.76 -0.08
C TYR A 23 13.09 3.23 -1.22
N LYS A 24 13.79 2.13 -0.95
CA LYS A 24 14.69 1.48 -1.90
C LYS A 24 14.15 0.12 -2.28
N ALA A 25 14.30 -0.28 -3.54
CA ALA A 25 13.80 -1.56 -4.05
C ALA A 25 12.32 -1.78 -3.75
N VAL A 26 11.49 -0.81 -4.17
CA VAL A 26 10.04 -0.87 -3.96
C VAL A 26 9.33 -1.69 -5.03
N GLN A 27 8.27 -2.39 -4.65
CA GLN A 27 7.30 -2.94 -5.59
C GLN A 27 5.93 -2.32 -5.32
N PRO A 28 5.35 -1.57 -6.26
CA PRO A 28 4.00 -1.04 -6.11
C PRO A 28 2.98 -2.16 -5.92
N ILE A 29 2.08 -2.00 -4.95
CA ILE A 29 0.90 -2.86 -4.76
C ILE A 29 -0.32 -2.17 -5.36
N GLU A 30 -0.53 -0.91 -4.98
CA GLU A 30 -1.71 -0.14 -5.36
C GLU A 30 -1.40 1.36 -5.32
N ALA A 31 -1.98 2.12 -6.25
CA ALA A 31 -2.06 3.56 -6.18
C ALA A 31 -3.49 4.01 -6.50
N LYS A 32 -3.99 4.99 -5.74
CA LYS A 32 -5.31 5.60 -5.94
C LYS A 32 -5.21 7.11 -5.83
N VAL A 33 -6.10 7.78 -6.55
CA VAL A 33 -6.37 9.21 -6.40
C VAL A 33 -7.81 9.40 -5.92
N MET A 34 -7.99 10.27 -4.93
CA MET A 34 -9.28 10.66 -4.36
C MET A 34 -9.50 12.14 -4.64
N GLU A 35 -10.55 12.43 -5.39
CA GLU A 35 -10.98 13.79 -5.73
C GLU A 35 -12.19 14.15 -4.87
N PHE A 36 -12.13 15.30 -4.18
CA PHE A 36 -13.21 15.82 -3.36
C PHE A 36 -13.79 17.08 -4.03
N GLU A 37 -15.11 17.24 -3.98
CA GLU A 37 -15.78 18.40 -4.59
C GLU A 37 -15.43 19.73 -3.89
N THR A 38 -15.04 19.67 -2.62
CA THR A 38 -14.78 20.83 -1.76
C THR A 38 -13.30 21.06 -1.47
N VAL A 39 -12.41 20.16 -1.89
CA VAL A 39 -10.96 20.26 -1.66
C VAL A 39 -10.28 20.43 -3.01
N SER A 40 -9.48 21.48 -3.15
CA SER A 40 -8.82 21.82 -4.42
C SER A 40 -7.73 20.83 -4.82
N GLU A 41 -7.12 20.16 -3.85
CA GLU A 41 -6.03 19.21 -4.09
C GLU A 41 -6.52 17.77 -3.90
N PRO A 42 -6.26 16.87 -4.87
CA PRO A 42 -6.58 15.47 -4.71
C PRO A 42 -5.68 14.82 -3.66
N MET A 43 -6.19 13.76 -3.03
CA MET A 43 -5.42 12.90 -2.15
C MET A 43 -4.94 11.67 -2.91
N TYR A 44 -3.65 11.37 -2.83
CA TYR A 44 -3.07 10.15 -3.39
C TYR A 44 -2.80 9.16 -2.26
N THR A 45 -3.26 7.93 -2.38
CA THR A 45 -2.93 6.84 -1.46
C THR A 45 -2.17 5.76 -2.20
N ILE A 46 -1.04 5.35 -1.66
CA ILE A 46 -0.11 4.42 -2.28
C ILE A 46 0.20 3.30 -1.29
N SER A 47 0.10 2.06 -1.74
CA SER A 47 0.61 0.89 -1.04
C SER A 47 1.78 0.30 -1.83
N LEU A 48 2.89 0.05 -1.17
CA LEU A 48 4.08 -0.54 -1.76
C LEU A 48 4.74 -1.57 -0.84
N LEU A 49 5.44 -2.53 -1.42
CA LEU A 49 6.37 -3.40 -0.71
C LEU A 49 7.74 -2.73 -0.68
N ASP A 50 8.30 -2.56 0.51
CA ASP A 50 9.71 -2.23 0.69
C ASP A 50 10.48 -3.51 0.99
N LEU A 51 11.18 -4.02 -0.02
CA LEU A 51 11.91 -5.28 0.05
C LEU A 51 13.16 -5.21 0.94
N ASN A 52 13.71 -4.01 1.16
CA ASN A 52 14.87 -3.87 2.04
C ASN A 52 14.46 -3.96 3.52
N ARG A 53 13.31 -3.36 3.87
CA ARG A 53 12.80 -3.38 5.25
C ARG A 53 11.87 -4.55 5.53
N ASN A 54 11.45 -5.31 4.51
CA ASN A 54 10.45 -6.37 4.62
C ASN A 54 9.12 -5.86 5.23
N VAL A 55 8.63 -4.72 4.72
CA VAL A 55 7.37 -4.12 5.18
C VAL A 55 6.48 -3.78 3.99
N ILE A 56 5.17 -3.83 4.22
CA ILE A 56 4.18 -3.12 3.40
C ILE A 56 4.10 -1.70 3.95
N VAL A 57 4.23 -0.71 3.07
CA VAL A 57 4.05 0.70 3.41
C VAL A 57 2.77 1.19 2.76
N GLU A 58 1.90 1.79 3.56
CA GLU A 58 0.76 2.56 3.07
C GLU A 58 1.02 4.04 3.38
N ILE A 59 1.03 4.88 2.35
CA ILE A 59 1.27 6.33 2.46
C ILE A 59 0.16 7.10 1.77
N ALA A 60 -0.16 8.26 2.32
CA ALA A 60 -1.06 9.21 1.68
C ALA A 60 -0.45 10.60 1.57
N TYR A 61 -0.72 11.25 0.44
CA TYR A 61 -0.32 12.62 0.15
C TYR A 61 -1.52 13.48 -0.24
N THR A 62 -1.48 14.75 0.13
CA THR A 62 -2.33 15.79 -0.46
C THR A 62 -1.41 16.88 -0.98
N GLY A 63 -1.46 17.14 -2.29
CA GLY A 63 -0.42 17.92 -2.96
C GLY A 63 0.95 17.28 -2.78
N ASN A 64 1.89 18.01 -2.17
CA ASN A 64 3.24 17.52 -1.83
C ASN A 64 3.41 17.17 -0.33
N ARG A 65 2.30 17.15 0.43
CA ARG A 65 2.36 16.95 1.88
C ARG A 65 2.01 15.51 2.22
N LEU A 66 2.94 14.83 2.90
CA LEU A 66 2.66 13.54 3.54
C LEU A 66 1.60 13.73 4.64
N MET A 67 0.48 13.05 4.47
CA MET A 67 -0.66 13.11 5.40
C MET A 67 -0.56 12.01 6.45
N TYR A 68 -0.24 10.78 6.03
CA TYR A 68 0.06 9.68 6.92
C TYR A 68 0.97 8.65 6.26
N GLU A 69 1.58 7.83 7.12
CA GLU A 69 2.33 6.65 6.75
C GLU A 69 2.07 5.55 7.78
N ASN A 70 1.73 4.37 7.29
CA ASN A 70 1.65 3.14 8.06
C ASN A 70 2.64 2.13 7.51
N ASN A 71 3.37 1.47 8.42
CA ASN A 71 4.29 0.38 8.08
C ASN A 71 3.79 -0.91 8.73
N LEU A 72 3.57 -1.95 7.91
CA LEU A 72 3.19 -3.28 8.38
C LEU A 72 4.31 -4.26 8.06
N THR A 73 4.95 -4.82 9.09
CA THR A 73 6.02 -5.78 8.88
C THR A 73 5.48 -7.08 8.30
N PHE A 74 6.25 -7.72 7.40
CA PHE A 74 5.87 -9.02 6.87
C PHE A 74 5.73 -10.07 7.97
N TYR A 75 6.52 -9.98 9.04
CA TYR A 75 6.36 -10.86 10.20
C TYR A 75 4.95 -10.75 10.80
N THR A 76 4.41 -9.54 10.93
CA THR A 76 3.03 -9.32 11.39
C THR A 76 2.01 -9.92 10.41
N VAL A 77 2.23 -9.77 9.10
CA VAL A 77 1.38 -10.38 8.06
C VAL A 77 1.39 -11.90 8.18
N PHE A 78 2.57 -12.52 8.27
CA PHE A 78 2.69 -13.96 8.45
C PHE A 78 2.02 -14.45 9.72
N LYS A 79 2.16 -13.74 10.84
CA LYS A 79 1.47 -14.08 12.09
C LYS A 79 -0.05 -13.99 11.95
N ALA A 80 -0.57 -13.02 11.21
CA ALA A 80 -1.99 -12.92 10.92
C ALA A 80 -2.46 -14.08 10.03
N MET A 81 -1.68 -14.47 9.02
CA MET A 81 -1.97 -15.62 8.15
C MET A 81 -1.97 -16.94 8.91
N GLU A 82 -1.01 -17.15 9.81
CA GLU A 82 -0.96 -18.33 10.67
C GLU A 82 -2.17 -18.41 11.62
N LYS A 83 -2.57 -17.27 12.19
CA LYS A 83 -3.62 -17.21 13.20
C LYS A 83 -5.03 -17.23 12.61
N TYR A 84 -5.22 -16.68 11.41
CA TYR A 84 -6.52 -16.52 10.74
C TYR A 84 -6.45 -16.96 9.27
N PRO A 85 -6.04 -18.21 8.99
CA PRO A 85 -5.75 -18.70 7.63
C PRO A 85 -6.93 -18.54 6.66
N GLU A 86 -8.17 -18.70 7.14
CA GLU A 86 -9.40 -18.58 6.38
C GLU A 86 -9.62 -17.18 5.81
N ARG A 87 -9.14 -16.14 6.53
CA ARG A 87 -9.23 -14.74 6.07
C ARG A 87 -8.32 -14.46 4.88
N PHE A 88 -7.28 -15.26 4.70
CA PHE A 88 -6.31 -15.14 3.63
C PHE A 88 -6.55 -16.19 2.52
N GLY A 89 -7.67 -16.92 2.56
CA GLY A 89 -7.96 -17.98 1.60
C GLY A 89 -7.02 -19.19 1.71
N LEU A 90 -6.26 -19.29 2.80
CA LEU A 90 -5.39 -20.42 3.08
C LEU A 90 -6.24 -21.49 3.74
N ARG A 91 -6.66 -22.51 2.99
CA ARG A 91 -7.16 -23.75 3.60
C ARG A 91 -5.96 -24.59 3.96
N PHE A 92 -5.71 -24.81 5.25
CA PHE A 92 -4.70 -25.78 5.67
C PHE A 92 -5.05 -27.14 5.04
N LYS A 93 -4.06 -27.76 4.38
CA LYS A 93 -4.16 -29.04 3.64
C LYS A 93 -4.62 -30.25 4.49
N GLU A 94 -5.04 -30.06 5.74
CA GLU A 94 -5.50 -31.14 6.61
C GLU A 94 -6.85 -31.75 6.15
N GLU A 95 -7.57 -31.12 5.21
CA GLU A 95 -8.80 -31.66 4.61
C GLU A 95 -8.59 -32.45 3.30
N LEU A 96 -7.37 -32.49 2.73
CA LEU A 96 -7.09 -33.19 1.46
C LEU A 96 -6.62 -34.64 1.64
N ASN A 97 -6.47 -35.12 2.88
CA ASN A 97 -5.99 -36.47 3.22
C ASN A 97 -6.94 -37.25 4.15
N LYS A 98 -8.25 -36.98 4.14
CA LYS A 98 -9.26 -37.84 4.78
C LYS A 98 -10.14 -38.52 3.75
#